data_AF-A0A1H9N523-F1
#
_entry.id   AF-A0A1H9N523-F1
#
_cell.length_a   1.000
_cell.length_b   1.000
_cell.length_c   1.000
_cell.angle_alpha   90.00
_cell.angle_beta   90.00
_cell.angle_gamma   90.00
#
_symmetry.space_group_name_H-M   'P 1'
#
loop_
_entity.id
_entity.type
_entity.pdbx_description
1 polymer ?
#
loop_
_entity_poly.entity_id
_entity_poly.type
_entity_poly.pdbx_seq_one_letter_code
_entity_poly.pdbx_strand_id
1 'polypeptide(L)'
;MQKQINIFFALLLLSATSSAQTGGGTTGINAATSTLTSYVDPVSTLILAIGAVVGIIGGVMVYIKWNSGDRDINKEVMSWGGSCIFLVLVSVVIKAFFGV
;
A
#
# COMPACT_ATOMS: atom_id res chain seq x y z
N MET A 1 32.72 -52.52 -6.32
CA MET A 1 32.71 -51.24 -5.56
C MET A 1 32.49 -50.03 -6.46
N GLN A 2 33.15 -49.93 -7.62
CA GLN A 2 32.98 -48.81 -8.58
C GLN A 2 31.52 -48.49 -8.98
N LYS A 3 30.69 -49.52 -9.24
CA LYS A 3 29.29 -49.32 -9.68
C LYS A 3 28.39 -48.67 -8.61
N GLN A 4 28.63 -48.99 -7.33
CA GLN A 4 27.86 -48.42 -6.20
C GLN A 4 28.20 -46.94 -5.99
N ILE A 5 29.48 -46.57 -6.18
CA ILE A 5 29.96 -45.18 -6.12
C ILE A 5 29.35 -44.33 -7.23
N ASN A 6 29.28 -44.86 -8.46
CA ASN A 6 28.70 -44.12 -9.58
C ASN A 6 27.19 -43.88 -9.42
N ILE A 7 26.47 -44.83 -8.80
CA ILE A 7 25.03 -44.69 -8.51
C ILE A 7 24.80 -43.62 -7.43
N PHE A 8 25.62 -43.62 -6.36
CA PHE A 8 25.55 -42.59 -5.31
C PHE A 8 25.83 -41.19 -5.85
N PHE A 9 26.82 -41.07 -6.74
CA PHE A 9 27.17 -39.80 -7.37
C PHE A 9 26.06 -39.30 -8.31
N ALA A 10 25.42 -40.20 -9.06
CA ALA A 10 24.26 -39.87 -9.90
C ALA A 10 23.04 -39.44 -9.07
N LEU A 11 22.79 -40.07 -7.92
CA LEU A 11 21.71 -39.67 -7.01
C LEU A 11 21.94 -38.27 -6.42
N LEU A 12 23.19 -37.96 -6.07
CA LEU A 12 23.58 -36.65 -5.54
C LEU A 12 23.37 -35.53 -6.59
N LEU A 13 23.72 -35.80 -7.85
CA LEU A 13 23.51 -34.88 -8.97
C LEU A 13 22.02 -34.66 -9.26
N LEU A 14 21.18 -35.69 -9.18
CA LEU A 14 19.75 -35.57 -9.41
C LEU A 14 19.07 -34.72 -8.33
N SER A 15 19.50 -34.89 -7.07
CA SER A 15 19.05 -34.11 -5.91
C SER A 15 19.40 -32.62 -6.02
N ALA A 16 20.54 -32.29 -6.65
CA ALA A 16 20.94 -30.91 -6.89
C ALA A 16 20.07 -30.20 -7.94
N THR A 17 19.53 -30.95 -8.91
CA THR A 17 18.67 -30.40 -9.97
C THR A 17 17.21 -30.21 -9.55
N SER A 18 16.73 -30.94 -8.53
CA SER A 18 15.36 -30.77 -8.00
C SER A 18 15.12 -29.40 -7.37
N SER A 19 16.16 -28.73 -6.87
CA SER A 19 16.07 -27.39 -6.27
C SER A 19 15.93 -26.26 -7.31
N ALA A 20 16.08 -26.55 -8.60
CA ALA A 20 16.01 -25.56 -9.68
C ALA A 20 14.59 -25.36 -10.26
N GLN A 21 13.60 -26.17 -9.83
CA GLN A 21 12.19 -25.98 -10.19
C GLN A 21 11.47 -25.09 -9.18
N THR A 22 11.88 -23.83 -9.08
CA THR A 22 11.02 -22.80 -8.46
C THR A 22 10.53 -21.90 -9.58
N GLY A 23 9.21 -21.89 -9.81
CA GLY A 23 8.55 -21.10 -10.85
C GLY A 23 8.87 -19.62 -10.69
N GLY A 24 9.88 -19.15 -11.42
CA GLY A 24 10.58 -17.89 -11.11
C GLY A 24 9.75 -16.63 -11.35
N GLY A 25 8.76 -16.66 -12.24
CA GLY A 25 7.90 -15.51 -12.51
C GLY A 25 6.79 -15.34 -11.47
N THR A 26 5.93 -16.34 -11.33
CA THR A 26 4.73 -16.27 -10.48
C THR A 26 5.08 -16.30 -8.99
N THR A 27 6.11 -17.02 -8.57
CA THR A 27 6.56 -17.03 -7.17
C THR A 27 7.15 -15.69 -6.76
N GLY A 28 7.97 -15.07 -7.63
CA GLY A 28 8.53 -13.74 -7.40
C GLY A 28 7.46 -12.64 -7.38
N ILE A 29 6.51 -12.67 -8.33
CA ILE A 29 5.38 -11.73 -8.38
C ILE A 29 4.52 -11.87 -7.11
N ASN A 30 4.17 -13.09 -6.69
CA ASN A 30 3.38 -13.30 -5.49
C ASN A 30 4.10 -12.84 -4.22
N ALA A 31 5.42 -13.05 -4.11
CA ALA A 31 6.22 -12.55 -3.00
C ALA A 31 6.27 -11.02 -2.96
N ALA A 32 6.41 -10.37 -4.12
CA ALA A 32 6.40 -8.92 -4.24
C ALA A 32 5.03 -8.33 -3.88
N THR A 33 3.93 -8.93 -4.35
CA THR A 33 2.56 -8.51 -4.02
C THR A 33 2.25 -8.64 -2.53
N SER A 34 2.68 -9.74 -1.89
CA SER A 34 2.48 -9.94 -0.45
C SER A 34 3.25 -8.88 0.37
N THR A 35 4.46 -8.55 -0.08
CA THR A 35 5.27 -7.48 0.52
C THR A 35 4.64 -6.10 0.33
N LEU A 36 4.07 -5.80 -0.84
CA LEU A 36 3.36 -4.54 -1.07
C LEU A 36 2.11 -4.42 -0.19
N THR A 37 1.37 -5.51 -0.03
CA THR A 37 0.13 -5.53 0.76
C THR A 37 0.41 -5.23 2.24
N SER A 38 1.54 -5.69 2.79
CA SER A 38 1.90 -5.41 4.19
C SER A 38 2.19 -3.93 4.47
N TYR A 39 2.52 -3.15 3.44
CA TYR A 39 2.72 -1.70 3.55
C TYR A 39 1.44 -0.88 3.41
N VAL A 40 0.34 -1.47 2.93
CA VAL A 40 -0.91 -0.73 2.66
C VAL A 40 -1.51 -0.14 3.92
N ASP A 41 -1.61 -0.92 5.00
CA ASP A 41 -2.16 -0.46 6.28
C ASP A 41 -1.36 0.65 6.97
N PRO A 42 -0.02 0.53 7.15
CA PRO A 42 0.76 1.60 7.76
C PRO A 42 0.76 2.87 6.90
N VAL A 43 0.83 2.75 5.58
CA VAL A 43 0.77 3.90 4.67
C VAL A 43 -0.61 4.56 4.70
N SER A 44 -1.70 3.77 4.71
CA SER A 44 -3.06 4.30 4.85
C SER A 44 -3.23 5.08 6.15
N THR A 45 -2.67 4.57 7.25
CA THR A 45 -2.72 5.26 8.56
C THR A 45 -1.93 6.57 8.52
N LEU A 46 -0.75 6.57 7.89
CA LEU A 46 0.07 7.77 7.71
C LEU A 46 -0.65 8.84 6.88
N ILE A 47 -1.29 8.45 5.77
CA ILE A 47 -2.07 9.37 4.93
C ILE A 47 -3.22 9.99 5.72
N LEU A 48 -3.94 9.20 6.51
CA LEU A 48 -5.02 9.70 7.37
C LEU A 48 -4.49 10.68 8.43
N ALA A 49 -3.34 10.39 9.05
CA ALA A 49 -2.73 11.28 10.03
C ALA A 49 -2.32 12.63 9.41
N ILE A 50 -1.68 12.61 8.24
CA ILE A 50 -1.30 13.84 7.51
C ILE A 50 -2.56 14.60 7.07
N GLY A 51 -3.55 13.88 6.55
CA GLY A 51 -4.84 14.44 6.14
C GLY A 51 -5.57 15.12 7.28
N ALA A 52 -5.53 14.56 8.50
CA ALA A 52 -6.10 15.17 9.69
C ALA A 52 -5.40 16.49 10.04
N VAL A 53 -4.07 16.55 10.01
CA VAL A 53 -3.30 17.78 10.29
C VAL A 53 -3.63 18.87 9.26
N VAL A 54 -3.57 18.55 7.97
CA VAL A 54 -3.87 19.50 6.89
C VAL A 54 -5.34 19.93 6.93
N GLY A 55 -6.26 19.02 7.24
CA GLY A 55 -7.68 19.30 7.40
C GLY A 55 -7.96 20.32 8.50
N ILE A 56 -7.30 20.19 9.66
CA ILE A 56 -7.41 21.15 10.78
C ILE A 56 -6.91 22.53 10.33
N ILE A 57 -5.74 22.60 9.69
CA ILE A 57 -5.17 23.87 9.20
C ILE A 57 -6.13 24.54 8.19
N GLY A 58 -6.67 23.78 7.25
CA GLY A 58 -7.66 24.28 6.29
C GLY A 58 -8.93 24.80 6.97
N GLY A 59 -9.41 24.10 8.00
CA GLY A 59 -10.58 24.52 8.77
C GLY A 59 -10.36 25.85 9.50
N VAL A 60 -9.16 26.06 10.06
CA VAL A 60 -8.78 27.34 10.66
C VAL A 60 -8.77 28.46 9.62
N MET A 61 -8.25 28.22 8.42
CA MET A 61 -8.24 29.21 7.34
C MET A 61 -9.66 29.59 6.89
N VAL A 62 -10.55 28.59 6.76
CA VAL A 62 -11.97 28.80 6.45
C VAL A 62 -12.65 29.62 7.55
N TYR A 63 -12.39 29.30 8.82
CA TYR A 63 -12.92 30.06 9.95
C TYR A 63 -12.48 31.54 9.92
N ILE A 64 -11.20 31.81 9.66
CA ILE A 64 -10.67 33.19 9.57
C ILE A 64 -11.41 33.95 8.46
N LYS A 65 -11.57 33.34 7.29
CA LYS A 65 -12.25 33.98 6.14
C LYS A 65 -13.75 34.18 6.34
N TRP A 66 -14.38 33.25 7.05
CA TRP A 66 -15.78 33.38 7.44
C TRP A 66 -15.99 34.60 8.33
N ASN A 67 -15.10 34.81 9.32
CA ASN A 67 -15.18 35.95 10.22
C ASN A 67 -14.76 37.27 9.58
N SER A 68 -13.96 37.25 8.51
CA SER A 68 -13.58 38.46 7.77
C SER A 68 -14.64 38.91 6.76
N GLY A 69 -15.74 38.17 6.59
CA GLY A 69 -16.80 38.53 5.65
C GLY A 69 -16.41 38.34 4.17
N ASP A 70 -15.54 37.35 3.88
CA ASP A 70 -15.14 37.04 2.50
C ASP A 70 -16.36 36.64 1.66
N ARG A 71 -16.47 37.20 0.45
CA ARG A 71 -17.60 36.96 -0.47
C ARG A 71 -17.64 35.53 -0.98
N ASP A 72 -16.49 34.85 -1.00
CA ASP A 72 -16.35 33.50 -1.55
C ASP A 72 -16.35 32.40 -0.47
N ILE A 73 -16.70 32.73 0.79
CA ILE A 73 -16.63 31.78 1.90
C ILE A 73 -17.43 30.48 1.66
N ASN A 74 -18.60 30.57 1.04
CA ASN A 74 -19.42 29.39 0.73
C ASN A 74 -18.69 28.42 -0.21
N LYS A 75 -17.94 28.95 -1.19
CA LYS A 75 -17.14 28.14 -2.12
C LYS A 75 -15.97 27.48 -1.38
N GLU A 76 -15.32 28.20 -0.48
CA GLU A 76 -14.19 27.67 0.28
C GLU A 76 -14.60 26.60 1.29
N VAL A 77 -15.72 26.80 1.99
CA VAL A 77 -16.27 25.81 2.92
C VAL A 77 -16.65 24.53 2.18
N MET A 78 -17.31 24.65 1.02
CA MET A 78 -17.64 23.48 0.20
C MET A 78 -16.38 22.78 -0.34
N SER A 79 -15.38 23.54 -0.79
CA SER A 79 -14.11 22.99 -1.30
C SER A 79 -13.32 22.26 -0.19
N TRP A 80 -13.23 22.86 0.99
CA TRP A 80 -12.57 22.26 2.15
C TRP A 80 -13.33 21.01 2.63
N GLY A 81 -14.64 21.12 2.82
CA GLY A 81 -15.48 20.00 3.27
C GLY A 81 -15.46 18.82 2.29
N GLY A 82 -15.54 19.08 0.99
CA GLY A 82 -15.40 18.06 -0.05
C GLY A 82 -14.02 17.38 -0.04
N SER A 83 -12.95 18.15 0.17
CA SER A 83 -11.59 17.61 0.27
C SER A 83 -11.40 16.73 1.50
N CYS A 84 -11.97 17.09 2.65
CA CYS A 84 -11.94 16.28 3.86
C CYS A 84 -12.65 14.93 3.67
N ILE A 85 -13.82 14.94 3.05
CA ILE A 85 -14.58 13.71 2.75
C ILE A 85 -13.77 12.81 1.80
N PHE A 86 -13.19 13.40 0.75
CA PHE A 86 -12.35 12.67 -0.20
C PHE A 86 -11.16 11.98 0.48
N LEU A 87 -10.46 12.65 1.40
CA LEU A 87 -9.34 12.06 2.13
C LEU A 87 -9.73 10.83 2.95
N VAL A 88 -10.91 10.86 3.58
CA VAL A 88 -11.44 9.70 4.33
C VAL A 88 -11.77 8.56 3.35
N LEU A 89 -12.45 8.86 2.25
CA LEU A 89 -12.83 7.84 1.25
C LEU A 89 -11.63 7.20 0.57
N VAL A 90 -10.56 7.94 0.31
CA VAL A 90 -9.32 7.42 -0.26
C VAL A 90 -8.75 6.27 0.57
N SER A 91 -8.80 6.37 1.90
CA SER A 91 -8.30 5.28 2.76
C SER A 91 -9.09 3.98 2.58
N VAL A 92 -10.41 4.07 2.39
CA VAL A 92 -11.29 2.93 2.13
C VAL A 92 -11.04 2.36 0.74
N VAL A 93 -10.89 3.22 -0.26
CA VAL A 93 -10.64 2.81 -1.65
C VAL A 93 -9.29 2.11 -1.81
N ILE A 94 -8.23 2.63 -1.18
CA ILE A 94 -6.91 1.99 -1.20
C ILE A 94 -7.01 0.58 -0.58
N LYS A 95 -7.60 0.46 0.62
CA LYS A 95 -7.82 -0.84 1.27
C LYS A 95 -8.61 -1.82 0.40
N ALA A 96 -9.71 -1.35 -0.22
CA ALA A 96 -10.52 -2.15 -1.12
C ALA A 96 -9.77 -2.67 -2.36
N PHE A 97 -8.84 -1.90 -2.94
CA PHE A 97 -8.02 -2.36 -4.07
C PHE A 97 -7.07 -3.50 -3.71
N PHE A 98 -6.60 -3.57 -2.46
CA PHE A 98 -5.70 -4.61 -1.99
C PHE A 98 -6.43 -5.76 -1.27
N GLY A 99 -7.77 -5.71 -1.17
CA GLY A 99 -8.58 -6.73 -0.52
C GLY A 99 -8.38 -6.81 1.00
N VAL A 100 -7.98 -5.69 1.63
CA VAL A 100 -7.77 -5.52 3.07
C VAL A 100 -8.81 -4.61 3.70
#